data_AF-A0A1Z5L8X8-F1
#
_entry.id   AF-A0A1Z5L8X8-F1
#
_cell.length_a   1.000
_cell.length_b   1.000
_cell.length_c   1.000
_cell.angle_alpha   90.00
_cell.angle_beta   90.00
_cell.angle_gamma   90.00
#
_symmetry.space_group_name_H-M   'P 1'
#
loop_
_entity.id
_entity.type
_entity.pdbx_description
1 polymer ?
#
loop_
_entity_poly.entity_id
_entity_poly.type
_entity_poly.pdbx_seq_one_letter_code
_entity_poly.pdbx_strand_id
1 'polypeptide(L)' 'MKFQYKEEHPFEKRRGEGEKIRKKYPDRVPVIVEKAPKAHIGDLDKKKYLVPSDLTVGQFYFLIRKRVP' A
#
# COMPACT_ATOMS: atom_id res chain seq x y z
N MET A 1 -8.14 9.30 10.67
CA MET A 1 -6.91 8.66 10.14
C MET A 1 -6.43 9.48 8.95
N LYS A 2 -5.29 10.14 9.05
CA LYS A 2 -4.68 10.90 7.95
C LYS A 2 -3.60 10.02 7.32
N PHE A 3 -3.60 9.93 5.99
CA PHE A 3 -2.58 9.20 5.24
C PHE A 3 -1.68 10.22 4.58
N GLN A 4 -0.39 10.16 4.87
CA GLN A 4 0.61 11.07 4.32
C GLN A 4 0.61 11.02 2.78
N TYR A 5 0.45 9.83 2.19
CA TYR A 5 0.37 9.65 0.75
C TYR A 5 -0.77 10.45 0.10
N LYS A 6 -1.92 10.57 0.79
CA LYS A 6 -3.07 11.33 0.28
C LYS A 6 -2.88 12.84 0.38
N GLU A 7 -2.06 13.30 1.32
CA GLU A 7 -1.72 14.72 1.50
C GLU A 7 -0.63 15.15 0.50
N GLU A 8 0.37 14.30 0.26
CA GLU A 8 1.46 14.57 -0.70
C GLU A 8 1.01 14.43 -2.17
N HIS A 9 0.00 13.61 -2.45
CA HIS A 9 -0.44 13.31 -3.81
C HIS A 9 -1.90 13.72 -4.03
N PRO A 10 -2.17 14.71 -4.91
CA PRO A 10 -3.51 15.11 -5.29
C PRO A 10 -4.34 13.92 -5.80
N PHE A 11 -5.66 14.01 -5.62
CA PHE A 11 -6.59 12.93 -5.98
C PHE A 11 -6.46 12.51 -7.44
N GLU A 12 -6.46 13.45 -8.38
CA GLU A 12 -6.37 13.17 -9.82
C GLU A 12 -5.11 12.38 -10.18
N LYS A 13 -3.97 12.72 -9.59
CA LYS A 13 -2.71 11.99 -9.80
C LYS A 13 -2.78 10.57 -9.25
N ARG A 14 -3.34 10.38 -8.05
CA ARG A 14 -3.53 9.05 -7.43
C ARG A 14 -4.49 8.19 -8.24
N ARG A 15 -5.56 8.78 -8.75
CA ARG A 15 -6.55 8.11 -9.60
C ARG A 15 -5.92 7.64 -10.91
N GLY A 16 -5.24 8.54 -11.63
CA GLY A 16 -4.58 8.20 -12.89
C GLY A 16 -3.51 7.10 -12.74
N GLU A 17 -2.69 7.17 -11.68
CA GLU A 17 -1.71 6.12 -11.38
C GLU A 17 -2.40 4.78 -11.07
N GLY A 18 -3.46 4.81 -10.25
CA GLY A 18 -4.26 3.64 -9.89
C GLY A 18 -4.94 2.98 -11.10
N GLU A 19 -5.52 3.76 -12.01
CA GLU A 19 -6.12 3.24 -13.24
C GLU A 19 -5.07 2.63 -14.17
N LYS A 20 -3.93 3.30 -14.33
CA LYS A 20 -2.82 2.80 -15.15
C LYS A 20 -2.26 1.48 -14.62
N ILE A 21 -2.04 1.36 -13.31
CA ILE A 21 -1.46 0.15 -12.71
C ILE A 21 -2.43 -1.03 -12.76
N ARG A 22 -3.74 -0.78 -12.56
CA ARG A 22 -4.77 -1.83 -12.67
C ARG A 22 -4.94 -2.33 -14.10
N LYS A 23 -4.83 -1.45 -15.11
CA LYS A 23 -4.81 -1.87 -16.52
C LYS A 23 -3.56 -2.69 -16.85
N LYS A 24 -2.40 -2.33 -16.29
CA LYS A 24 -1.13 -3.02 -16.53
C LYS A 24 -1.05 -4.40 -15.84
N TYR A 25 -1.66 -4.53 -14.66
CA TYR A 25 -1.64 -5.75 -13.85
C TYR A 25 -3.06 -6.07 -13.35
N PRO A 26 -3.92 -6.66 -14.20
CA PRO A 26 -5.34 -6.88 -13.90
C PRO A 26 -5.57 -7.80 -12.69
N ASP A 27 -4.70 -8.79 -12.49
CA ASP A 27 -4.80 -9.76 -11.39
C ASP A 27 -4.15 -9.27 -10.10
N ARG A 28 -3.81 -7.98 -10.01
CA ARG A 28 -3.17 -7.40 -8.84
C ARG A 28 -3.85 -6.14 -8.33
N VAL A 29 -3.85 -6.00 -7.02
CA VAL A 29 -4.44 -4.89 -6.29
C VAL A 29 -3.33 -3.95 -5.80
N PRO A 30 -3.33 -2.65 -6.21
CA PRO A 30 -2.41 -1.67 -5.66
C PRO A 30 -2.84 -1.27 -4.24
N VAL A 31 -1.94 -1.44 -3.27
CA VAL A 31 -2.19 -1.16 -1.84
C VAL A 31 -1.17 -0.16 -1.33
N ILE A 32 -1.64 0.86 -0.60
CA ILE A 32 -0.80 1.81 0.12
C ILE A 32 -0.79 1.43 1.61
N VAL A 33 0.39 1.18 2.16
CA VAL A 33 0.59 0.82 3.57
C VAL A 33 1.36 1.92 4.27
N GLU A 34 0.82 2.41 5.38
CA GLU A 34 1.44 3.42 6.23
C GLU A 34 1.33 3.01 7.70
N LYS A 35 2.37 3.36 8.47
CA LYS A 35 2.37 3.20 9.91
C LYS A 35 1.34 4.15 10.54
N ALA A 36 0.59 3.68 11.53
CA ALA A 36 -0.31 4.54 12.28
C ALA A 36 0.50 5.59 13.08
N PRO A 37 0.05 6.85 13.19
CA PRO A 37 0.85 7.94 13.79
C PRO A 37 1.32 7.70 15.23
N LYS A 38 0.64 6.84 15.99
CA LYS A 38 0.94 6.51 17.39
C LYS A 38 1.45 5.09 17.58
N ALA A 39 1.81 4.38 16.51
CA ALA A 39 2.34 3.02 16.61
C ALA A 39 3.82 3.04 16.98
N HIS A 40 4.17 2.29 18.03
CA HIS A 40 5.55 2.08 18.49
C HIS A 40 6.20 0.94 17.72
N ILE A 41 6.39 1.13 16.42
CA ILE A 41 6.99 0.14 15.52
C ILE A 41 7.87 0.86 14.49
N GLY A 42 8.86 0.15 13.94
CA GLY A 42 9.73 0.67 12.87
C GLY A 42 8.95 1.12 11.64
N ASP A 43 9.56 2.00 10.84
CA ASP A 43 8.98 2.44 9.57
C ASP A 43 9.19 1.40 8.46
N LEU A 44 8.24 1.35 7.52
CA LEU A 44 8.36 0.52 6.33
C LEU A 44 9.27 1.19 5.30
N ASP A 45 10.13 0.39 4.67
CA ASP A 45 10.99 0.80 3.54
C ASP A 45 10.16 1.26 2.32
N LYS A 46 9.03 0.58 2.07
CA LYS A 46 8.14 0.84 0.94
C LYS A 46 6.70 0.96 1.40
N LYS A 47 6.00 1.96 0.84
CA LYS A 47 4.59 2.22 1.10
C LYS A 47 3.65 1.69 0.01
N LYS A 48 4.15 1.46 -1.21
CA LYS A 48 3.34 1.00 -2.37
C LYS A 48 3.56 -0.49 -2.63
N TYR A 49 2.47 -1.26 -2.64
CA TYR A 49 2.49 -2.71 -2.89
C TYR A 49 1.55 -3.07 -4.02
N LEU A 50 1.92 -4.09 -4.79
CA LEU A 50 1.09 -4.64 -5.84
C LEU A 50 0.84 -6.11 -5.52
N VAL A 51 -0.32 -6.37 -4.91
CA VAL A 51 -0.65 -7.63 -4.24
C VAL A 51 -1.49 -8.52 -5.17
N PRO A 52 -1.19 -9.82 -5.33
CA PRO A 52 -2.06 -10.75 -6.04
C PRO A 52 -3.48 -10.77 -5.45
N SER A 53 -4.51 -10.87 -6.30
CA SER A 53 -5.92 -10.83 -5.88
C SER A 53 -6.36 -12.04 -5.06
N ASP A 54 -5.66 -13.16 -5.18
CA ASP A 54 -5.87 -14.41 -4.45
C ASP A 54 -5.15 -14.44 -3.08
N LEU A 55 -4.30 -13.44 -2.80
CA LEU A 55 -3.54 -13.38 -1.57
C LEU A 55 -4.43 -12.97 -0.39
N THR A 56 -4.51 -13.83 0.62
CA THR A 56 -5.32 -13.60 1.82
C THR A 56 -4.75 -12.47 2.69
N VAL A 57 -5.60 -11.82 3.46
CA VAL A 57 -5.17 -10.76 4.40
C VAL A 57 -4.12 -11.28 5.40
N GLY A 58 -4.22 -12.54 5.85
CA GLY A 58 -3.24 -13.16 6.74
C GLY A 58 -1.85 -13.33 6.10
N GLN A 59 -1.80 -13.77 4.84
CA GLN A 59 -0.56 -13.81 4.08
C GLN A 59 0.01 -12.40 3.88
N PHE A 60 -0.83 -11.40 3.62
CA PHE A 60 -0.38 -10.03 3.44
C PHE A 60 0.21 -9.47 4.75
N TYR A 61 -0.45 -9.73 5.88
CA TYR A 61 0.04 -9.38 7.20
C TYR A 61 1.44 -9.97 7.46
N PHE A 62 1.64 -11.25 7.13
CA PHE A 62 2.94 -11.91 7.28
C PHE A 62 4.03 -11.26 6.41
N LEU A 63 3.70 -10.87 5.17
CA LEU A 63 4.64 -10.15 4.29
C LEU A 63 5.03 -8.78 4.84
N ILE A 64 4.07 -8.02 5.38
CA ILE A 64 4.34 -6.73 6.00
C ILE A 64 5.18 -6.90 7.28
N ARG A 65 4.84 -7.88 8.12
CA ARG A 65 5.59 -8.17 9.35
C ARG A 65 7.06 -8.51 9.08
N LYS A 66 7.39 -9.17 7.96
CA LYS A 66 8.77 -9.43 7.55
C LYS A 66 9.57 -8.19 7.13
N ARG A 67 8.89 -7.09 6.78
CA ARG A 67 9.51 -5.84 6.32
C ARG A 67 9.64 -4.78 7.39
N VAL A 68 8.89 -4.95 8.48
CA VAL A 68 8.97 -4.05 9.63
C VAL A 68 10.03 -4.62 10.58
N PRO A 69 11.06 -3.83 10.94
CA PRO A 69 12.10 -4.28 11.86
C PRO A 69 11.57 -4.49 13.29
#